data_AF-A0A3B6VJP4-F1
#
_entry.id   AF-A0A3B6VJP4-F1
#
_cell.length_a   1.000
_cell.length_b   1.000
_cell.length_c   1.000
_cell.angle_alpha   90.00
_cell.angle_beta   90.00
_cell.angle_gamma   90.00
#
_symmetry.space_group_name_H-M   'P 1'
#
loop_
_entity.id
_entity.type
_entity.pdbx_description
1 polymer ?
#
loop_
_entity_poly.entity_id
_entity_poly.type
_entity_poly.pdbx_seq_one_letter_code
_entity_poly.pdbx_strand_id
1 'polypeptide(L)'
;MNIEENKIFYSMVKIFNDYNVNPQVSFRAFLKGEEDTETWKTFRDFYCDFLVTYKRGSKINEPVAVIEYHGGGHFGDTENQKKRVENNDYVREKLFNKIGLKYFVIKDYDIKMKSGLIDEEKLNSFLNNINNILSNQIKQN
;
A
#
# COMPACT_ATOMS: atom_id res chain seq x y z
N MET A 1 -4.20 13.11 -1.49
CA MET A 1 -4.80 12.15 -0.55
C MET A 1 -6.18 12.64 -0.13
N ASN A 2 -7.15 11.74 -0.02
CA ASN A 2 -8.47 12.04 0.52
C ASN A 2 -8.48 12.06 2.07
N ILE A 3 -9.60 12.41 2.69
CA ILE A 3 -9.72 12.52 4.17
C ILE A 3 -9.42 11.18 4.87
N GLU A 4 -9.85 10.08 4.26
CA GLU A 4 -9.72 8.73 4.82
C GLU A 4 -8.27 8.24 4.74
N GLU A 5 -7.61 8.43 3.60
CA GLU A 5 -6.19 8.18 3.42
C GLU A 5 -5.33 8.99 4.40
N ASN A 6 -5.68 10.25 4.67
CA ASN A 6 -4.98 11.05 5.68
C ASN A 6 -5.12 10.43 7.07
N LYS A 7 -6.33 9.97 7.45
CA LYS A 7 -6.55 9.31 8.74
C LYS A 7 -5.74 8.01 8.84
N ILE A 8 -5.75 7.20 7.79
CA ILE A 8 -4.97 5.96 7.68
C ILE A 8 -3.47 6.26 7.81
N PHE A 9 -2.96 7.25 7.09
CA PHE A 9 -1.56 7.67 7.14
C PHE A 9 -1.11 8.01 8.57
N TYR A 10 -1.86 8.85 9.28
CA TYR A 10 -1.50 9.21 10.65
C TYR A 10 -1.54 8.02 11.61
N SER A 11 -2.47 7.08 11.44
CA SER A 11 -2.47 5.84 12.22
C SER A 11 -1.26 4.96 11.90
N MET A 12 -0.88 4.84 10.62
CA MET A 12 0.32 4.09 10.22
C MET A 12 1.58 4.68 10.84
N VAL A 13 1.78 6.00 10.79
CA VAL A 13 2.95 6.68 11.37
C VAL A 13 3.08 6.41 12.88
N LYS A 14 1.95 6.31 13.60
CA LYS A 14 1.95 5.99 15.05
C LYS A 14 2.30 4.53 15.34
N ILE A 15 1.87 3.60 14.48
CA ILE A 15 2.00 2.16 14.72
C ILE A 15 3.33 1.62 14.16
N PHE A 16 3.76 2.07 12.98
CA PHE A 16 4.92 1.55 12.25
C PHE A 16 6.22 2.22 12.68
N ASN A 17 6.55 2.16 13.96
CA ASN A 17 7.65 2.92 14.56
C ASN A 17 9.05 2.67 13.95
N ASP A 18 9.26 1.47 13.40
CA ASP A 18 10.52 1.03 12.77
C ASP A 18 10.58 1.29 11.25
N TYR A 19 9.54 1.89 10.69
CA TYR A 19 9.40 2.13 9.27
C TYR A 19 9.12 3.61 8.97
N ASN A 20 9.46 4.04 7.77
CA ASN A 20 8.94 5.27 7.18
C ASN A 20 7.69 4.92 6.36
N VAL A 21 6.69 5.80 6.42
CA VAL A 21 5.46 5.69 5.61
C VAL A 21 5.47 6.85 4.63
N ASN A 22 5.49 6.56 3.34
CA ASN A 22 5.60 7.56 2.28
C ASN A 22 4.29 7.54 1.47
N PRO A 23 3.45 8.58 1.56
CA PRO A 23 2.18 8.60 0.86
C PRO A 23 2.33 8.92 -0.64
N GLN A 24 1.44 8.38 -1.48
CA GLN A 24 1.25 8.73 -2.89
C GLN A 24 2.56 8.69 -3.70
N VAL A 25 3.24 7.54 -3.65
CA VAL A 25 4.56 7.37 -4.26
C VAL A 25 4.44 6.74 -5.65
N SER A 26 5.08 7.36 -6.64
CA SER A 26 5.18 6.79 -7.98
C SER A 26 6.01 5.51 -7.95
N PHE A 27 5.60 4.51 -8.72
CA PHE A 27 6.34 3.25 -8.86
C PHE A 27 7.76 3.50 -9.39
N ARG A 28 7.98 4.56 -10.18
CA ARG A 28 9.32 4.95 -10.66
C ARG A 28 10.31 5.26 -9.55
N ALA A 29 9.82 5.69 -8.38
CA ALA A 29 10.69 6.07 -7.27
C ALA A 29 11.39 4.87 -6.63
N PHE A 30 10.86 3.65 -6.80
CA PHE A 30 11.34 2.47 -6.08
C PHE A 30 11.43 1.19 -6.93
N LEU A 31 10.89 1.19 -8.15
CA LEU A 31 11.13 0.12 -9.12
C LEU A 31 12.32 0.46 -10.01
N LYS A 32 13.27 -0.47 -10.11
CA LYS A 32 14.36 -0.39 -11.08
C LYS A 32 13.95 -1.11 -12.36
N GLY A 33 14.09 -0.45 -13.49
CA GLY A 33 13.87 -1.03 -14.82
C GLY A 33 14.60 -0.19 -15.86
N GLU A 34 14.85 -0.76 -17.03
CA GLU A 34 15.38 -0.02 -18.17
C GLU A 34 14.36 1.06 -18.59
N GLU A 35 14.79 2.32 -18.54
CA GLU A 35 13.98 3.46 -18.96
C GLU A 35 13.56 3.30 -20.43
N ASP A 36 12.41 3.89 -20.78
CA ASP A 36 11.82 3.86 -22.12
C ASP A 36 11.40 2.49 -22.70
N THR A 37 11.53 1.40 -21.93
CA THR A 37 10.91 0.12 -22.27
C THR A 37 9.38 0.16 -22.13
N GLU A 38 8.67 -0.72 -22.85
CA GLU A 38 7.20 -0.79 -22.77
C GLU A 38 6.71 -1.16 -21.36
N THR A 39 7.47 -2.03 -20.68
CA THR A 39 7.25 -2.38 -19.28
C THR A 39 7.42 -1.16 -18.39
N TRP A 40 8.52 -0.41 -18.53
CA TRP A 40 8.72 0.83 -17.80
C TRP A 40 7.55 1.78 -18.06
N LYS A 41 7.18 1.99 -19.33
CA LYS A 41 6.08 2.88 -19.72
C LYS A 41 4.74 2.49 -19.13
N THR A 42 4.47 1.19 -19.02
CA THR A 42 3.25 0.65 -18.42
C THR A 42 3.17 0.98 -16.93
N PHE A 43 4.28 0.85 -16.20
CA PHE A 43 4.28 1.05 -14.75
C PHE A 43 4.56 2.49 -14.31
N ARG A 44 5.06 3.31 -15.22
CA ARG A 44 5.54 4.66 -14.97
C ARG A 44 4.48 5.61 -14.38
N ASP A 45 3.22 5.36 -14.71
CA ASP A 45 2.08 6.22 -14.38
C ASP A 45 1.30 5.68 -13.15
N PHE A 46 1.74 4.56 -12.57
CA PHE A 46 1.16 4.05 -11.33
C PHE A 46 1.79 4.71 -10.10
N TYR A 47 0.91 4.90 -9.13
CA TYR A 47 1.20 5.34 -7.78
C TYR A 47 0.59 4.34 -6.81
N CYS A 48 1.25 4.16 -5.67
CA CYS A 48 0.65 3.50 -4.52
C CYS A 48 0.21 4.53 -3.49
N ASP A 49 -0.82 4.20 -2.72
CA ASP A 49 -1.29 5.05 -1.65
C ASP A 49 -0.22 5.23 -0.57
N PHE A 50 0.44 4.13 -0.16
CA PHE A 50 1.51 4.16 0.83
C PHE A 50 2.66 3.20 0.50
N LEU A 51 3.87 3.73 0.41
CA LEU A 51 5.12 2.97 0.36
C LEU A 51 5.75 2.93 1.76
N VAL A 52 5.99 1.72 2.27
CA VAL A 52 6.66 1.49 3.55
C VAL A 52 8.13 1.15 3.29
N THR A 53 9.05 1.84 3.96
CA THR A 53 10.50 1.59 3.88
C THR A 53 11.11 1.44 5.28
N TYR A 54 12.27 0.78 5.39
CA TYR A 54 12.94 0.67 6.69
C TYR A 54 13.46 2.03 7.18
N LYS A 55 13.26 2.33 8.45
CA LYS A 55 13.68 3.61 9.06
C LYS A 55 15.14 3.61 9.53
N ARG A 56 15.69 2.44 9.84
CA ARG A 56 17.01 2.26 10.46
C ARG A 56 17.64 0.91 10.08
N GLY A 57 18.93 0.75 10.38
CA GLY A 57 19.69 -0.47 10.11
C GLY A 57 20.33 -0.49 8.72
N SER A 58 20.87 -1.64 8.32
CA SER A 58 21.59 -1.80 7.04
C SER A 58 20.70 -1.64 5.80
N LYS A 59 19.39 -1.86 5.95
CA LYS A 59 18.38 -1.75 4.88
C LYS A 59 17.67 -0.39 4.87
N ILE A 60 18.23 0.64 5.52
CA ILE A 60 17.59 1.95 5.64
C ILE A 60 17.12 2.47 4.27
N ASN A 61 15.89 2.97 4.22
CA ASN A 61 15.17 3.44 3.03
C ASN A 61 14.85 2.37 1.98
N GLU A 62 15.24 1.10 2.15
CA GLU A 62 14.81 0.04 1.25
C GLU A 62 13.29 -0.19 1.39
N PRO A 63 12.55 -0.30 0.27
CA PRO A 63 11.15 -0.69 0.26
C PRO A 63 10.92 -2.07 0.90
N VAL A 64 9.88 -2.18 1.72
CA VAL A 64 9.47 -3.46 2.34
C VAL A 64 8.03 -3.83 2.02
N ALA A 65 7.15 -2.84 1.88
CA ALA A 65 5.75 -3.08 1.58
C ALA A 65 5.10 -1.92 0.81
N VAL A 66 4.08 -2.25 0.05
CA VAL A 66 3.10 -1.34 -0.52
C VAL A 66 1.76 -1.61 0.14
N ILE A 67 1.06 -0.54 0.55
CA ILE A 67 -0.28 -0.60 1.11
C ILE A 67 -1.19 0.30 0.29
N GLU A 68 -2.29 -0.28 -0.23
CA GLU A 68 -3.34 0.43 -0.96
C GLU A 68 -4.61 0.52 -0.11
N TYR A 69 -5.41 1.55 -0.33
CA TYR A 69 -6.70 1.75 0.31
C TYR A 69 -7.84 1.75 -0.72
N HIS A 70 -8.70 0.74 -0.64
CA HIS A 70 -9.86 0.61 -1.52
C HIS A 70 -11.08 1.24 -0.86
N GLY A 71 -11.22 2.55 -1.06
CA GLY A 71 -12.39 3.34 -0.66
C GLY A 71 -13.67 2.95 -1.41
N GLY A 72 -14.83 3.45 -0.96
CA GLY A 72 -16.15 3.03 -1.44
C GLY A 72 -16.41 3.27 -2.94
N GLY A 73 -15.65 4.17 -3.56
CA GLY A 73 -15.67 4.43 -5.01
C GLY A 73 -14.58 3.71 -5.82
N HIS A 74 -13.77 2.84 -5.20
CA HIS A 74 -12.56 2.25 -5.80
C HIS A 74 -12.81 1.60 -7.16
N PHE A 75 -13.89 0.82 -7.29
CA PHE A 75 -14.16 0.06 -8.51
C PHE A 75 -14.89 0.87 -9.60
N GLY A 76 -15.31 2.11 -9.31
CA GLY A 76 -16.11 2.93 -10.22
C GLY A 76 -17.55 2.45 -10.42
N ASP A 77 -18.33 3.23 -11.17
CA ASP A 77 -19.78 3.05 -11.29
C ASP A 77 -20.17 2.13 -12.47
N THR A 78 -19.26 1.90 -13.41
CA THR A 78 -19.52 1.10 -14.62
C THR A 78 -18.79 -0.24 -14.58
N GLU A 79 -19.38 -1.28 -15.19
CA GLU A 79 -18.77 -2.62 -15.24
C GLU A 79 -17.38 -2.63 -15.89
N ASN A 80 -17.16 -1.77 -16.90
CA ASN A 80 -15.86 -1.62 -17.55
C ASN A 80 -14.80 -0.99 -16.64
N GLN A 81 -15.18 -0.02 -15.80
CA GLN A 81 -14.29 0.55 -14.79
C GLN A 81 -13.94 -0.50 -13.74
N LYS A 82 -14.92 -1.27 -13.27
CA LYS A 82 -14.72 -2.34 -12.29
C LYS A 82 -13.70 -3.36 -12.77
N LYS A 83 -13.89 -3.89 -13.98
CA LYS A 83 -12.95 -4.85 -14.60
C LYS A 83 -11.54 -4.27 -14.77
N ARG A 84 -11.43 -2.99 -15.14
CA ARG A 84 -10.13 -2.33 -15.28
C ARG A 84 -9.42 -2.20 -13.94
N VAL A 85 -10.14 -1.81 -12.89
CA VAL A 85 -9.61 -1.69 -11.53
C VAL A 85 -9.16 -3.05 -11.00
N GLU A 86 -9.99 -4.08 -11.14
CA GLU A 86 -9.66 -5.45 -10.73
C GLU A 86 -8.41 -5.99 -11.46
N ASN A 87 -8.30 -5.76 -12.76
CA ASN A 87 -7.12 -6.16 -13.53
C ASN A 87 -5.87 -5.42 -13.07
N ASN A 88 -5.97 -4.12 -12.77
CA ASN A 88 -4.84 -3.33 -12.26
C ASN A 88 -4.40 -3.84 -10.89
N ASP A 89 -5.34 -4.11 -9.98
CA ASP A 89 -5.05 -4.63 -8.64
C ASP A 89 -4.35 -6.00 -8.73
N TYR A 90 -4.83 -6.89 -9.61
CA TYR A 90 -4.19 -8.18 -9.87
C TYR A 90 -2.76 -8.02 -10.41
N VAL A 91 -2.54 -7.14 -11.39
CA VAL A 91 -1.21 -6.89 -11.95
C VAL A 91 -0.25 -6.34 -10.90
N ARG A 92 -0.71 -5.40 -10.06
CA ARG A 92 0.09 -4.82 -8.96
C ARG A 92 0.48 -5.87 -7.94
N GLU A 93 -0.46 -6.69 -7.49
CA GLU A 93 -0.19 -7.78 -6.55
C GLU A 93 0.86 -8.74 -7.11
N LYS A 94 0.73 -9.16 -8.38
CA LYS A 94 1.71 -10.06 -9.02
C LYS A 94 3.09 -9.41 -9.16
N LEU A 95 3.14 -8.13 -9.53
CA LEU A 95 4.39 -7.38 -9.65
C LEU A 95 5.12 -7.33 -8.31
N PHE A 96 4.47 -6.87 -7.25
CA PHE A 96 5.09 -6.67 -5.95
C PHE A 96 5.55 -7.97 -5.31
N ASN A 97 4.72 -9.01 -5.39
CA ASN A 97 5.12 -10.35 -4.93
C ASN A 97 6.35 -10.87 -5.68
N LYS A 98 6.45 -10.65 -7.00
CA LYS A 98 7.58 -11.10 -7.81
C LYS A 98 8.89 -10.41 -7.44
N ILE A 99 8.85 -9.15 -7.04
CA ILE A 99 10.04 -8.37 -6.64
C ILE A 99 10.32 -8.42 -5.14
N GLY A 100 9.59 -9.27 -4.39
CA GLY A 100 9.82 -9.49 -2.97
C GLY A 100 9.22 -8.42 -2.04
N LEU A 101 8.39 -7.51 -2.55
CA LEU A 101 7.67 -6.54 -1.73
C LEU A 101 6.34 -7.13 -1.24
N LYS A 102 6.01 -6.87 0.01
CA LYS A 102 4.68 -7.19 0.53
C LYS A 102 3.64 -6.24 -0.06
N TYR A 103 2.47 -6.78 -0.37
CA TYR A 103 1.34 -6.00 -0.87
C TYR A 103 0.15 -6.22 0.07
N PHE A 104 -0.37 -5.12 0.62
CA PHE A 104 -1.55 -5.15 1.49
C PHE A 104 -2.62 -4.21 0.94
N VAL A 105 -3.87 -4.60 1.12
CA VAL A 105 -5.02 -3.79 0.74
C VAL A 105 -5.89 -3.58 1.97
N ILE A 106 -6.11 -2.32 2.34
CA ILE A 106 -7.10 -1.91 3.34
C ILE A 106 -8.41 -1.68 2.60
N LYS A 107 -9.45 -2.47 2.89
CA LYS A 107 -10.76 -2.30 2.26
C LYS A 107 -11.72 -1.60 3.20
N ASP A 108 -12.57 -0.76 2.64
CA ASP A 108 -13.57 0.00 3.38
C ASP A 108 -14.41 -0.83 4.35
N TYR A 109 -14.93 -1.96 3.88
CA TYR A 109 -15.82 -2.80 4.68
C TYR A 109 -15.10 -3.45 5.88
N ASP A 110 -13.77 -3.57 5.84
CA ASP A 110 -12.98 -4.14 6.93
C ASP A 110 -12.75 -3.12 8.06
N ILE A 111 -12.68 -1.83 7.74
CA ILE A 111 -12.31 -0.78 8.70
C ILE A 111 -13.41 0.24 8.98
N LYS A 112 -14.53 0.24 8.25
CA LYS A 112 -15.63 1.19 8.47
C LYS A 112 -16.68 0.66 9.44
N MET A 113 -17.30 1.61 10.13
CA MET A 113 -18.54 1.43 10.88
C MET A 113 -19.75 1.45 9.92
N LYS A 114 -20.92 1.01 10.41
CA LYS A 114 -22.19 1.15 9.65
C LYS A 114 -22.52 2.60 9.28
N SER A 115 -22.00 3.59 10.03
CA SER A 115 -22.14 5.01 9.74
C SER A 115 -21.33 5.48 8.53
N GLY A 116 -20.46 4.63 7.96
CA GLY A 116 -19.56 4.97 6.86
C GLY A 116 -18.25 5.63 7.31
N LEU A 117 -18.09 5.92 8.60
CA LEU A 117 -16.84 6.45 9.17
C LEU A 117 -15.85 5.32 9.47
N ILE A 118 -14.55 5.62 9.38
CA ILE A 118 -13.49 4.71 9.82
C ILE A 118 -13.61 4.45 11.33
N ASP A 119 -13.75 3.16 11.67
CA ASP A 119 -13.61 2.60 13.00
C ASP A 119 -12.12 2.52 13.36
N GLU A 120 -11.71 3.30 14.36
CA GLU A 120 -10.29 3.40 14.75
C GLU A 120 -9.76 2.10 15.36
N GLU A 121 -10.59 1.34 16.06
CA GLU A 121 -10.17 0.08 16.65
C GLU A 121 -9.89 -0.97 15.57
N LYS A 122 -10.79 -1.06 14.57
CA LYS A 122 -10.59 -1.97 13.43
C LYS A 122 -9.38 -1.58 12.59
N LEU A 123 -9.24 -0.28 12.28
CA LEU A 123 -8.07 0.22 11.55
C LEU A 123 -6.78 -0.11 12.31
N ASN A 124 -6.71 0.21 13.60
CA ASN A 124 -5.52 -0.03 14.40
C ASN A 124 -5.23 -1.54 14.54
N SER A 125 -6.25 -2.38 14.68
CA SER A 125 -6.09 -3.84 14.70
C SER A 125 -5.48 -4.35 13.39
N PHE A 126 -6.01 -3.90 12.25
CA PHE A 126 -5.50 -4.25 10.93
C PHE A 126 -4.04 -3.81 10.73
N LEU A 127 -3.73 -2.56 11.09
CA LEU A 127 -2.37 -2.02 10.98
C LEU A 127 -1.40 -2.75 11.92
N ASN A 128 -1.79 -3.08 13.14
CA ASN A 128 -0.95 -3.87 14.05
C ASN A 128 -0.62 -5.25 13.48
N ASN A 129 -1.58 -5.90 12.81
CA ASN A 129 -1.32 -7.17 12.13
C ASN A 129 -0.26 -7.02 11.01
N ILE A 130 -0.35 -5.97 10.20
CA ILE A 130 0.67 -5.64 9.19
C ILE A 130 2.03 -5.43 9.86
N ASN A 131 2.08 -4.58 10.90
CA ASN A 131 3.33 -4.26 11.59
C ASN A 131 4.01 -5.52 12.16
N ASN A 132 3.23 -6.45 12.71
CA ASN A 132 3.72 -7.73 13.22
C ASN A 132 4.30 -8.61 12.10
N ILE A 133 3.62 -8.69 10.95
CA ILE A 133 4.12 -9.43 9.78
C ILE A 133 5.45 -8.86 9.29
N LEU A 134 5.56 -7.53 9.18
CA LEU A 134 6.79 -6.85 8.75
C LEU A 134 7.92 -7.03 9.78
N SER A 135 7.61 -6.93 11.08
CA SER A 135 8.59 -7.03 12.16
C SER A 135 9.19 -8.44 12.30
N ASN A 136 8.40 -9.48 12.04
CA ASN A 136 8.89 -10.87 12.09
C ASN A 136 9.97 -11.16 11.02
N GLN A 137 10.05 -10.37 9.95
CA GLN A 137 11.13 -10.48 8.96
C GLN A 137 12.45 -9.86 9.42
N ILE A 138 12.41 -8.86 10.32
CA ILE A 138 13.62 -8.26 10.88
C ILE A 138 14.37 -9.28 11.73
N LYS A 139 13.65 -10.16 12.44
CA LYS A 139 14.24 -11.16 13.35
C LYS A 139 14.83 -12.41 12.65
N GLN A 140 14.62 -12.56 11.35
CA GLN A 140 15.10 -13.70 10.56
C GLN A 140 16.31 -13.35 9.68
N ASN A 141 16.75 -12.09 9.68
CA ASN A 141 18.00 -11.63 9.07
C ASN A 141 19.00 -11.27 10.18
#